data_AF-A0A7S3FCR0-F1
#
_entry.id   AF-A0A7S3FCR0-F1
#
_cell.length_a   1.000
_cell.length_b   1.000
_cell.length_c   1.000
_cell.angle_alpha   90.00
_cell.angle_beta   90.00
_cell.angle_gamma   90.00
#
_symmetry.space_group_name_H-M   'P 1'
#
loop_
_entity.id
_entity.type
_entity.pdbx_description
1 polymer ?
#
loop_
_entity_poly.entity_id
_entity_poly.type
_entity_poly.pdbx_seq_one_letter_code
_entity_poly.pdbx_strand_id
1 'polypeptide(L)'
;IGPARMASEGDKDNLNESNFDKFAGYSGSLFDQVPYDEDDEAADQVWNEVDMKMDDRRKSRREERIQEQLNKFRAVRPKLQHQFTDLKRDLQYVSQDDWDNLPEPGEHRKHRAAEKRNERYIPAPDSLLDRARQEQEVHHVLDDRQMTHGGMETPMSGGA
;
A
#
# COMPACT_ATOMS: atom_id res chain seq x y z
N ILE A 1 -4.10 -24.26 -49.02
CA ILE A 1 -4.85 -24.27 -47.75
C ILE A 1 -3.84 -24.52 -46.64
N GLY A 2 -3.07 -23.48 -46.30
CA GLY A 2 -2.11 -23.51 -45.19
C GLY A 2 -2.82 -23.39 -43.85
N PRO A 3 -2.19 -23.79 -42.73
CA PRO A 3 -2.83 -23.78 -41.43
C PRO A 3 -3.05 -22.33 -40.98
N ALA A 4 -4.31 -21.98 -40.70
CA ALA A 4 -4.68 -20.73 -40.07
C ALA A 4 -3.86 -20.54 -38.80
N ARG A 5 -3.17 -19.40 -38.69
CA ARG A 5 -2.54 -18.98 -37.42
C ARG A 5 -3.68 -18.90 -36.41
N MET A 6 -3.59 -19.72 -35.37
CA MET A 6 -4.63 -19.90 -34.36
C MET A 6 -4.91 -18.54 -33.71
N ALA A 7 -6.09 -17.97 -33.94
CA ALA A 7 -6.53 -16.76 -33.27
C ALA A 7 -6.43 -16.99 -31.75
N SER A 8 -5.77 -16.09 -31.03
CA SER A 8 -5.76 -16.15 -29.57
C SER A 8 -7.17 -15.93 -29.06
N GLU A 9 -7.82 -17.02 -28.65
CA GLU A 9 -9.11 -16.98 -27.98
C GLU A 9 -9.01 -16.17 -26.68
N GLY A 10 -9.58 -14.96 -26.70
CA GLY A 10 -10.24 -14.40 -25.53
C GLY A 10 -9.42 -13.51 -24.60
N ASP A 11 -8.70 -12.52 -25.12
CA ASP A 11 -8.48 -11.29 -24.33
C ASP A 11 -9.69 -10.38 -24.54
N LYS A 12 -10.60 -10.36 -23.57
CA LYS A 12 -11.62 -9.31 -23.48
C LYS A 12 -10.87 -7.99 -23.54
N ASP A 13 -11.17 -7.14 -24.52
CA ASP A 13 -10.56 -5.83 -24.66
C ASP A 13 -10.49 -5.19 -23.28
N ASN A 14 -9.27 -4.96 -22.78
CA ASN A 14 -9.04 -4.45 -21.45
C ASN A 14 -9.37 -2.95 -21.47
N LEU A 15 -10.67 -2.63 -21.53
CA LEU A 15 -11.24 -1.28 -21.63
C LEU A 15 -11.22 -0.56 -20.26
N ASN A 16 -10.09 -0.60 -19.58
CA ASN A 16 -9.89 0.12 -18.33
C ASN A 16 -9.20 1.47 -18.59
N GLU A 17 -9.36 2.41 -17.66
CA GLU A 17 -8.77 3.75 -17.75
C GLU A 17 -7.23 3.72 -17.89
N SER A 18 -6.57 2.67 -17.36
CA SER A 18 -5.12 2.50 -17.49
C SER A 18 -4.65 2.12 -18.90
N ASN A 19 -5.55 1.58 -19.73
CA ASN A 19 -5.29 1.22 -21.12
C ASN A 19 -5.77 2.30 -22.11
N PHE A 20 -6.50 3.29 -21.61
CA PHE A 20 -7.00 4.40 -22.42
C PHE A 20 -5.99 5.54 -22.47
N ASP A 21 -5.54 5.89 -23.67
CA ASP A 21 -4.83 7.12 -23.95
C ASP A 21 -5.79 8.13 -24.62
N LYS A 22 -5.71 9.40 -24.22
CA LYS A 22 -6.58 10.45 -24.76
C LYS A 22 -6.33 10.73 -26.25
N PHE A 23 -5.12 10.48 -26.74
CA PHE A 23 -4.77 10.68 -28.14
C PHE A 23 -5.04 9.44 -28.98
N ALA A 24 -4.50 8.29 -28.58
CA ALA A 24 -4.60 7.05 -29.36
C ALA A 24 -5.84 6.19 -29.06
N GLY A 25 -6.61 6.51 -28.02
CA GLY A 25 -7.72 5.67 -27.55
C GLY A 25 -7.24 4.45 -26.76
N TYR A 26 -7.96 3.34 -26.85
CA TYR A 26 -7.54 2.08 -26.21
C TYR A 26 -6.39 1.44 -27.00
N SER A 27 -5.36 0.95 -26.31
CA SER A 27 -4.14 0.43 -26.97
C SER A 27 -4.28 -0.96 -27.64
N GLY A 28 -5.48 -1.54 -27.66
CA GLY A 28 -5.74 -2.85 -28.28
C GLY A 28 -5.84 -2.78 -29.80
N SER A 29 -5.33 -3.80 -30.50
CA SER A 29 -5.51 -3.98 -31.94
C SER A 29 -6.89 -4.59 -32.23
N LEU A 30 -7.76 -3.84 -32.91
CA LEU A 30 -9.13 -4.28 -33.24
C LEU A 30 -9.18 -5.39 -34.30
N PHE A 31 -8.16 -5.50 -35.14
CA PHE A 31 -8.20 -6.33 -36.35
C PHE A 31 -7.53 -7.71 -36.19
N ASP A 32 -6.91 -7.99 -35.04
CA ASP A 32 -6.19 -9.26 -34.77
C ASP A 32 -7.11 -10.49 -34.77
N GLN A 33 -8.43 -10.32 -34.64
CA GLN A 33 -9.41 -11.41 -34.60
C GLN A 33 -9.91 -11.85 -35.99
N VAL A 34 -9.59 -11.08 -37.04
CA VAL A 34 -10.04 -11.38 -38.40
C VAL A 34 -9.14 -12.45 -39.00
N PRO A 35 -9.66 -13.41 -39.81
CA PRO A 35 -8.82 -14.34 -40.53
C PRO A 35 -7.79 -13.60 -41.38
N TYR A 36 -6.52 -13.97 -41.22
CA TYR A 36 -5.38 -13.36 -41.89
C TYR A 36 -4.84 -14.32 -42.94
N ASP A 37 -4.77 -13.87 -44.20
CA ASP A 37 -4.35 -14.68 -45.34
C ASP A 37 -2.97 -14.29 -45.92
N GLU A 38 -2.56 -14.98 -46.98
CA GLU A 38 -1.27 -14.76 -47.63
C GLU A 38 -1.21 -13.40 -48.36
N ASP A 39 -2.37 -12.88 -48.79
CA ASP A 39 -2.47 -11.58 -49.45
C ASP A 39 -2.35 -10.45 -48.42
N ASP A 40 -2.90 -10.64 -47.21
CA ASP A 40 -2.72 -9.74 -46.06
C ASP A 40 -1.23 -9.65 -45.65
N GLU A 41 -0.51 -10.77 -45.60
CA GLU A 41 0.93 -10.80 -45.29
C GLU A 41 1.75 -10.04 -46.33
N ALA A 42 1.44 -10.23 -47.62
CA ALA A 42 2.09 -9.51 -48.69
C ALA A 42 1.79 -8.00 -48.64
N ALA A 43 0.55 -7.63 -48.29
CA ALA A 43 0.15 -6.24 -48.12
C ALA A 43 0.92 -5.58 -46.95
N ASP A 44 0.97 -6.23 -45.79
CA ASP A 44 1.70 -5.73 -44.63
C ASP A 44 3.18 -5.57 -44.92
N GLN A 45 3.79 -6.50 -45.67
CA GLN A 45 5.18 -6.36 -46.09
C GLN A 45 5.39 -5.07 -46.91
N VAL A 46 4.55 -4.82 -47.91
CA VAL A 46 4.67 -3.62 -48.77
C VAL A 46 4.44 -2.34 -47.96
N TRP A 47 3.45 -2.31 -47.07
CA TRP A 47 3.18 -1.15 -46.23
C TRP A 47 4.31 -0.86 -45.24
N ASN A 48 4.85 -1.89 -44.60
CA ASN A 48 6.00 -1.76 -43.71
C ASN A 48 7.24 -1.24 -44.46
N GLU A 49 7.49 -1.70 -45.68
CA GLU A 49 8.58 -1.20 -46.53
C GLU A 49 8.42 0.29 -46.87
N VAL A 50 7.19 0.74 -47.14
CA VAL A 50 6.89 2.17 -47.35
C VAL A 50 7.20 2.98 -46.10
N ASP A 51 6.72 2.56 -44.93
CA ASP A 51 6.97 3.27 -43.66
C ASP A 51 8.46 3.31 -43.31
N MET A 52 9.18 2.20 -43.49
CA MET A 52 10.64 2.16 -43.31
C MET A 52 11.32 3.19 -44.21
N LYS A 53 10.97 3.23 -45.51
CA LYS A 53 11.55 4.17 -46.47
C LYS A 53 11.25 5.63 -46.13
N MET A 54 10.07 5.91 -45.59
CA MET A 54 9.69 7.25 -45.14
C MET A 54 10.55 7.71 -43.96
N ASP A 55 10.91 6.80 -43.05
CA ASP A 55 11.71 7.11 -41.88
C ASP A 55 13.24 7.02 -42.09
N ASP A 56 13.71 6.32 -43.13
CA ASP A 56 15.13 6.02 -43.40
C ASP A 56 16.07 7.23 -43.29
N ARG A 57 15.68 8.40 -43.83
CA ARG A 57 16.54 9.60 -43.85
C ARG A 57 16.92 10.12 -42.46
N ARG A 58 16.09 9.86 -41.45
CA ARG A 58 16.27 10.37 -40.07
C ARG A 58 16.34 9.27 -39.04
N LYS A 59 16.08 8.01 -39.42
CA LYS A 59 16.05 6.84 -38.55
C LYS A 59 17.28 6.74 -37.66
N SER A 60 18.47 6.69 -38.24
CA SER A 60 19.74 6.58 -37.48
C SER A 60 19.92 7.70 -36.44
N ARG A 61 19.68 8.96 -36.81
CA ARG A 61 19.82 10.10 -35.85
C ARG A 61 18.73 10.10 -34.78
N ARG A 62 17.52 9.68 -35.14
CA ARG A 62 16.38 9.56 -34.22
C ARG A 62 16.67 8.46 -33.20
N GLU A 63 17.07 7.29 -33.66
CA GLU A 63 17.43 6.14 -32.83
C GLU A 63 18.63 6.42 -31.94
N GLU A 64 19.70 7.04 -32.46
CA GLU A 64 20.86 7.45 -31.66
C GLU A 64 20.45 8.41 -30.55
N ARG A 65 19.64 9.43 -30.85
CA ARG A 65 19.13 10.36 -29.84
C ARG A 65 18.23 9.67 -28.81
N ILE A 66 17.32 8.79 -29.25
CA ILE A 66 16.45 8.03 -28.36
C ILE A 66 17.29 7.14 -27.45
N GLN A 67 18.30 6.47 -28.01
CA GLN A 67 19.20 5.59 -27.28
C GLN A 67 20.02 6.37 -26.26
N GLU A 68 20.59 7.51 -26.64
CA GLU A 68 21.29 8.40 -25.71
C GLU A 68 20.37 8.90 -24.59
N GLN A 69 19.15 9.33 -24.93
CA GLN A 69 18.17 9.79 -23.95
C GLN A 69 17.76 8.67 -23.00
N LEU A 70 17.54 7.46 -23.52
CA LEU A 70 17.22 6.28 -22.74
C LEU A 70 18.38 5.89 -21.82
N ASN A 71 19.61 5.95 -22.30
CA ASN A 71 20.81 5.69 -21.49
C ASN A 71 21.00 6.74 -20.39
N LYS A 72 20.85 8.03 -20.73
CA LYS A 72 20.87 9.13 -19.74
C LYS A 72 19.76 8.96 -18.71
N PHE A 73 18.55 8.62 -19.13
CA PHE A 73 17.42 8.36 -18.24
C PHE A 73 17.68 7.18 -17.31
N ARG A 74 18.23 6.07 -17.83
CA ARG A 74 18.62 4.90 -17.04
C ARG A 74 19.72 5.21 -16.03
N ALA A 75 20.68 6.07 -16.39
CA ALA A 75 21.74 6.52 -15.49
C ALA A 75 21.21 7.45 -14.38
N VAL A 76 20.34 8.40 -14.72
CA VAL A 76 19.77 9.36 -13.74
C VAL A 76 18.73 8.71 -12.84
N ARG A 77 17.90 7.82 -13.39
CA ARG A 77 16.83 7.13 -12.66
C ARG A 77 16.88 5.64 -13.00
N PRO A 78 17.83 4.88 -12.43
CA PRO A 78 17.85 3.44 -12.60
C PRO A 78 16.55 2.85 -12.03
N LYS A 79 15.94 1.88 -12.73
CA LYS A 79 14.76 1.21 -12.17
C LYS A 79 15.14 0.57 -10.83
N LEU A 80 14.22 0.54 -9.89
CA LEU A 80 14.46 0.01 -8.54
C LEU A 80 15.11 -1.37 -8.57
N GLN A 81 14.62 -2.26 -9.43
CA GLN A 81 15.17 -3.61 -9.62
C GLN A 81 16.65 -3.60 -10.06
N HIS A 82 17.08 -2.64 -10.88
CA HIS A 82 18.48 -2.54 -11.33
C HIS A 82 19.43 -2.13 -10.20
N GLN A 83 18.95 -1.29 -9.26
CA GLN A 83 19.72 -0.84 -8.10
C GLN A 83 20.05 -1.97 -7.13
N PHE A 84 19.27 -3.07 -7.17
CA PHE A 84 19.44 -4.23 -6.32
C PHE A 84 19.96 -5.45 -7.07
N THR A 85 20.45 -5.30 -8.31
CA THR A 85 20.95 -6.45 -9.08
C THR A 85 22.23 -7.04 -8.50
N ASP A 86 23.07 -6.21 -7.90
CA ASP A 86 24.24 -6.60 -7.12
C ASP A 86 23.82 -7.36 -5.86
N LEU A 87 22.96 -6.78 -5.02
CA LEU A 87 22.47 -7.42 -3.80
C LEU A 87 21.73 -8.73 -4.10
N LYS A 88 20.97 -8.78 -5.20
CA LYS A 88 20.30 -10.00 -5.65
C LYS A 88 21.29 -11.08 -6.09
N ARG A 89 22.44 -10.71 -6.67
CA ARG A 89 23.52 -11.67 -6.97
C ARG A 89 24.20 -12.13 -5.70
N ASP A 90 24.48 -11.23 -4.77
CA ASP A 90 25.11 -11.59 -3.49
C ASP A 90 24.22 -12.53 -2.65
N LEU A 91 22.90 -12.38 -2.78
CA LEU A 91 21.91 -13.27 -2.19
C LEU A 91 22.08 -14.74 -2.61
N GLN A 92 22.75 -15.03 -3.73
CA GLN A 92 23.03 -16.40 -4.16
C GLN A 92 23.97 -17.16 -3.20
N TYR A 93 24.75 -16.44 -2.39
CA TYR A 93 25.70 -17.04 -1.44
C TYR A 93 25.05 -17.40 -0.10
N VAL A 94 23.79 -16.99 0.13
CA VAL A 94 23.04 -17.33 1.34
C VAL A 94 22.54 -18.77 1.22
N SER A 95 22.86 -19.60 2.22
CA SER A 95 22.47 -21.02 2.20
C SER A 95 20.99 -21.19 2.50
N GLN A 96 20.43 -22.34 2.13
CA GLN A 96 19.03 -22.65 2.45
C GLN A 96 18.78 -22.70 3.97
N ASP A 97 19.73 -23.23 4.74
CA ASP A 97 19.65 -23.24 6.20
C ASP A 97 19.58 -21.81 6.77
N ASP A 98 20.31 -20.86 6.20
CA ASP A 98 20.23 -19.45 6.61
C ASP A 98 18.88 -18.81 6.26
N TRP A 99 18.26 -19.24 5.15
CA TRP A 99 16.90 -18.82 4.79
C TRP A 99 15.85 -19.38 5.74
N ASP A 100 16.00 -20.63 6.17
CA ASP A 100 15.07 -21.30 7.07
C ASP A 100 15.14 -20.74 8.50
N ASN A 101 16.30 -20.19 8.89
CA ASN A 101 16.52 -19.59 10.21
C ASN A 101 16.20 -18.09 10.28
N LEU A 102 15.55 -17.51 9.27
CA LEU A 102 15.19 -16.10 9.28
C LEU A 102 14.14 -15.82 10.37
N PRO A 103 14.38 -14.88 11.32
CA PRO A 103 13.44 -14.61 12.39
C PRO A 103 12.20 -13.87 11.88
N GLU A 104 11.05 -14.17 12.47
CA GLU A 104 9.82 -13.41 12.25
C GLU A 104 9.99 -11.96 12.72
N PRO A 105 9.44 -10.96 12.00
CA PRO A 105 9.56 -9.57 12.39
C PRO A 105 8.86 -9.33 13.74
N GLY A 106 9.65 -9.18 14.80
CA GLY A 106 9.17 -8.80 16.11
C GLY A 106 8.67 -7.35 16.17
N GLU A 107 7.79 -7.04 17.13
CA GLU A 107 7.27 -5.67 17.31
C GLU A 107 8.33 -4.73 17.93
N HIS A 108 9.27 -4.23 17.12
CA HIS A 108 10.38 -3.37 17.55
C HIS A 108 9.98 -1.98 18.09
N ARG A 109 8.68 -1.67 18.22
CA ARG A 109 8.18 -0.32 18.55
C ARG A 109 7.42 -0.20 19.87
N LYS A 110 7.09 -1.30 20.57
CA LYS A 110 6.22 -1.23 21.76
C LYS A 110 6.90 -0.73 23.04
N HIS A 111 8.22 -0.79 23.15
CA HIS A 111 8.90 -0.43 24.41
C HIS A 111 9.03 1.08 24.63
N ARG A 112 9.28 1.89 23.59
CA ARG A 112 9.61 3.32 23.78
C ARG A 112 8.41 4.24 24.04
N ALA A 113 7.21 3.82 23.61
CA ALA A 113 5.99 4.61 23.78
C ALA A 113 5.31 4.39 25.14
N ALA A 114 5.46 3.19 25.73
CA ALA A 114 4.89 2.86 27.03
C ALA A 114 5.66 3.53 28.18
N GLU A 115 6.99 3.62 28.08
CA GLU A 115 7.86 4.12 29.15
C GLU A 115 7.73 5.65 29.37
N LYS A 116 7.59 6.43 28.29
CA LYS A 116 7.43 7.90 28.37
C LYS A 116 6.10 8.37 28.98
N ARG A 117 5.10 7.48 29.06
CA ARG A 117 3.76 7.86 29.56
C ARG A 117 3.67 7.80 31.08
N ASN A 118 4.60 7.13 31.75
CA ASN A 118 4.53 6.83 33.18
C ASN A 118 5.39 7.73 34.10
N GLU A 119 6.12 8.72 33.56
CA GLU A 119 7.02 9.57 34.37
C GLU A 119 6.42 10.93 34.78
N ARG A 120 5.13 11.19 34.49
CA ARG A 120 4.47 12.44 34.89
C ARG A 120 3.84 12.28 36.27
N TYR A 121 4.63 12.54 37.31
CA TYR A 121 4.13 12.69 38.67
C TYR A 121 3.39 14.04 38.80
N ILE A 122 2.10 14.00 39.14
CA ILE A 122 1.27 15.18 39.40
C ILE A 122 1.09 15.26 40.93
N PRO A 123 1.16 16.46 41.55
CA PRO A 123 0.83 16.61 42.96
C PRO A 123 -0.56 16.03 43.24
N ALA A 124 -0.68 15.26 44.32
CA ALA A 124 -1.96 14.74 44.78
C ALA A 124 -2.91 15.92 45.06
N PRO A 125 -4.19 15.86 44.63
CA PRO A 125 -5.14 16.92 44.91
C PRO A 125 -5.58 16.89 46.38
N ASP A 126 -5.80 18.08 46.96
CA ASP A 126 -6.25 18.25 48.35
C ASP A 126 -7.63 17.61 48.61
N SER A 127 -8.41 17.31 47.56
CA SER A 127 -9.66 16.56 47.68
C SER A 127 -9.48 15.15 48.26
N LEU A 128 -8.28 14.56 48.15
CA LEU A 128 -7.95 13.32 48.85
C LEU A 128 -7.86 13.52 50.36
N LEU A 129 -7.39 14.69 50.82
CA LEU A 129 -7.34 15.05 52.23
C LEU A 129 -8.74 15.39 52.77
N ASP A 130 -9.56 16.09 51.99
CA ASP A 130 -10.95 16.40 52.36
C ASP A 130 -11.79 15.13 52.50
N ARG A 131 -11.61 14.17 51.59
CA ARG A 131 -12.25 12.85 51.69
C ARG A 131 -11.76 12.08 52.90
N ALA A 132 -10.45 12.06 53.16
CA ALA A 132 -9.90 11.41 54.35
C ALA A 132 -10.41 12.06 55.65
N ARG A 133 -10.61 13.39 55.64
CA ARG A 133 -11.23 14.12 56.75
C ARG A 133 -12.68 13.71 56.96
N GLN A 134 -13.50 13.63 55.91
CA GLN A 134 -14.89 13.17 56.00
C GLN A 134 -14.99 11.70 56.44
N GLU A 135 -14.11 10.83 55.96
CA GLU A 135 -14.09 9.42 56.38
C GLU A 135 -13.69 9.26 57.86
N GLN A 136 -12.90 10.19 58.41
CA GLN A 136 -12.54 10.25 59.83
C GLN A 136 -13.48 11.15 60.66
N GLU A 137 -14.44 11.83 60.03
CA GLU A 137 -15.38 12.71 60.71
C GLU A 137 -16.41 11.87 61.47
N VAL A 138 -16.30 11.88 62.79
CA VAL A 138 -17.31 11.30 63.66
C VAL A 138 -18.30 12.42 64.00
N HIS A 139 -19.46 12.41 63.34
CA HIS A 139 -20.52 13.37 63.61
C HIS A 139 -21.10 13.16 65.01
N HIS A 140 -20.93 14.16 65.89
CA HIS A 140 -21.48 14.15 67.26
C HIS A 140 -22.73 15.02 67.43
N VAL A 141 -23.21 15.64 66.34
CA VAL A 141 -24.42 16.47 66.31
C VAL A 141 -25.31 15.97 65.17
N LEU A 142 -26.60 15.81 65.46
CA LEU A 142 -27.61 15.42 64.45
C LEU A 142 -27.82 16.59 63.48
N ASP A 143 -27.94 16.30 62.19
CA ASP A 143 -28.16 17.31 61.15
C ASP A 143 -29.54 17.99 61.32
N ASP A 144 -29.58 19.32 61.47
CA ASP A 144 -30.80 20.10 61.70
C ASP A 144 -31.85 19.92 60.57
N ARG A 145 -31.39 19.59 59.36
CA ARG A 145 -32.25 19.25 58.22
C ARG A 145 -32.96 17.90 58.39
N GLN A 146 -32.31 16.94 59.04
CA GLN A 146 -32.91 15.65 59.38
C GLN A 146 -33.90 15.76 60.54
N MET A 147 -33.67 16.70 61.46
CA MET A 147 -34.58 16.95 62.59
C MET A 147 -35.90 17.64 62.17
N THR A 148 -35.85 18.53 61.16
CA THR A 148 -37.03 19.32 60.74
C THR A 148 -38.02 18.57 59.86
N HIS A 149 -37.59 17.53 59.13
CA HIS A 149 -38.45 16.79 58.20
C HIS A 149 -38.69 15.32 58.59
N GLY A 150 -38.43 14.96 59.85
CA GLY A 150 -38.91 13.75 60.53
C GLY A 150 -39.16 12.53 59.64
N GLY A 151 -38.11 11.81 59.23
CA GLY A 151 -38.27 10.59 58.46
C GLY A 151 -36.96 9.84 58.26
N MET A 152 -36.65 8.89 59.14
CA MET A 152 -35.75 7.79 58.78
C MET A 152 -36.59 6.69 58.13
N GLU A 153 -36.68 6.68 56.80
CA GLU A 153 -36.97 5.43 56.11
C GLU A 153 -35.72 4.56 56.20
N THR A 154 -35.65 3.74 57.24
CA THR A 154 -34.71 2.64 57.32
C THR A 154 -35.23 1.54 56.39
N PRO A 155 -34.55 1.19 55.28
CA PRO A 155 -34.92 0.01 54.53
C PRO A 155 -34.59 -1.21 55.40
N MET A 156 -35.62 -1.78 56.02
CA MET A 156 -35.48 -3.06 56.71
C MET A 156 -35.15 -4.14 55.68
N SER A 157 -33.96 -4.69 55.87
CA SER A 157 -33.45 -5.96 55.37
C SER A 157 -34.51 -7.06 55.35
N GLY A 158 -34.69 -7.68 54.18
CA GLY A 158 -35.38 -8.96 54.00
C GLY A 158 -34.76 -9.68 52.82
N GLY A 159 -33.95 -10.70 53.11
CA GLY A 159 -33.23 -11.49 52.10
C GLY A 159 -34.11 -12.53 51.41
N ALA A 160 -33.88 -12.67 50.11
CA ALA A 160 -33.77 -13.91 49.32
C ALA A 160 -33.18 -13.52 47.95
#